data_AF-A0A7N2LQJ7-F1
#
_entry.id   AF-A0A7N2LQJ7-F1
#
_cell.length_a   1.000
_cell.length_b   1.000
_cell.length_c   1.000
_cell.angle_alpha   90.00
_cell.angle_beta   90.00
_cell.angle_gamma   90.00
#
_symmetry.space_group_name_H-M   'P 1'
#
loop_
_entity.id
_entity.type
_entity.pdbx_description
1 polymer ?
#
loop_
_entity_poly.entity_id
_entity_poly.type
_entity_poly.pdbx_seq_one_letter_code
_entity_poly.pdbx_strand_id
1 'polypeptide(L)' 'MPVFGRLETEVAAKAPAYKFHEVNSKRIHETAKICPKYFQKIDLKEGEWGGEASVTCWYFVIGCMKSFYVV' A
#
# COMPACT_ATOMS: atom_id res chain seq x y z
N MET A 1 -31.33 -3.50 2.06
CA MET A 1 -30.14 -3.86 2.88
C MET A 1 -29.06 -2.84 2.60
N PRO A 2 -28.45 -2.21 3.63
CA PRO A 2 -27.31 -1.34 3.41
C PRO A 2 -26.07 -2.19 3.09
N VAL A 3 -25.35 -1.84 2.03
CA VAL A 3 -24.05 -2.44 1.67
C VAL A 3 -22.96 -1.43 2.01
N PHE A 4 -22.73 -1.21 3.30
CA PHE A 4 -21.64 -0.35 3.80
C PHE A 4 -20.96 -0.96 5.02
N GLY A 5 -19.66 -0.74 5.17
CA GLY A 5 -18.85 -1.18 6.30
C GLY A 5 -17.48 -0.49 6.34
N ARG A 6 -16.89 -0.36 7.52
CA ARG A 6 -15.55 0.21 7.76
C ARG A 6 -14.71 -0.82 8.52
N LEU A 7 -13.48 -1.06 8.05
CA LEU A 7 -12.50 -1.91 8.72
C LEU A 7 -11.26 -1.08 9.00
N GLU A 8 -10.71 -1.21 10.20
CA GLU A 8 -9.51 -0.49 10.63
C GLU A 8 -8.51 -1.45 11.26
N THR A 9 -7.23 -1.13 11.15
CA THR A 9 -6.14 -1.86 11.78
C THR A 9 -5.02 -0.90 12.14
N GLU A 10 -4.31 -1.19 13.23
CA GLU A 10 -3.15 -0.43 13.69
C GLU A 10 -2.00 -1.40 13.92
N VAL A 11 -0.82 -1.05 13.40
CA VAL A 11 0.40 -1.83 13.57
C VAL A 11 1.54 -0.88 13.91
N ALA A 12 2.31 -1.20 14.96
CA ALA A 12 3.46 -0.42 15.34
C ALA A 12 4.57 -0.54 14.28
N ALA A 13 4.84 0.56 13.57
CA ALA A 13 5.97 0.65 12.65
C ALA A 13 7.25 0.98 13.42
N LYS A 14 8.32 0.21 13.19
CA LYS A 14 9.66 0.52 13.74
C LYS A 14 10.36 1.67 13.00
N ALA A 15 9.82 2.12 11.87
CA ALA A 15 10.38 3.19 11.06
C ALA A 15 9.93 4.57 11.57
N PRO A 16 10.75 5.62 11.41
CA PRO A 16 10.31 6.99 11.71
C PRO A 16 9.07 7.38 10.90
N ALA A 17 8.11 8.00 11.57
CA ALA A 17 6.82 8.36 10.97
C ALA A 17 6.95 9.18 9.67
N TYR A 18 7.86 10.17 9.64
CA TYR A 18 8.06 11.02 8.47
C TYR A 18 8.56 10.23 7.24
N LYS A 19 9.43 9.23 7.44
CA LYS A 19 9.93 8.38 6.35
C LYS A 19 8.83 7.46 5.83
N PHE A 20 8.06 6.87 6.73
CA PHE A 20 6.93 6.03 6.36
C PHE A 20 5.91 6.84 5.55
N HIS A 21 5.56 8.04 6.02
CA HIS A 21 4.67 8.94 5.30
C HIS A 21 5.24 9.35 3.94
N GLU A 22 6.52 9.72 3.84
CA GLU A 22 7.15 10.10 2.57
C GLU A 22 7.09 8.98 1.52
N VAL A 23 7.40 7.74 1.92
CA VAL A 23 7.31 6.58 1.03
C VAL A 23 5.89 6.38 0.54
N ASN A 24 4.91 6.42 1.46
CA ASN A 24 3.52 6.15 1.13
C ASN A 24 2.81 7.30 0.39
N SER A 25 3.33 8.53 0.45
CA SER A 25 2.73 9.70 -0.20
C SER A 25 3.42 10.04 -1.52
N LYS A 26 4.75 10.17 -1.53
CA LYS A 26 5.50 10.74 -2.67
C LYS A 26 6.27 9.70 -3.47
N ARG A 27 6.67 8.61 -2.83
CA ARG A 27 7.56 7.60 -3.43
C ARG A 27 6.90 6.24 -3.56
N ILE A 28 5.57 6.25 -3.72
CA ILE A 28 4.78 5.03 -3.66
C ILE A 28 5.16 4.02 -4.74
N HIS A 29 5.66 4.46 -5.88
CA HIS A 29 6.18 3.61 -6.95
C HIS A 29 7.40 2.76 -6.54
N GLU A 30 8.14 3.15 -5.51
CA GLU A 30 9.23 2.34 -4.96
C GLU A 30 8.74 1.14 -4.14
N THR A 31 7.46 1.10 -3.76
CA THR A 31 6.88 0.01 -2.96
C THR A 31 7.09 -1.35 -3.62
N ALA A 32 7.03 -1.44 -4.95
CA ALA A 32 7.32 -2.68 -5.67
C ALA A 32 8.77 -3.17 -5.47
N LYS A 33 9.73 -2.28 -5.19
CA LYS A 33 11.10 -2.64 -4.84
C LYS A 33 11.25 -2.97 -3.35
N ILE A 34 10.50 -2.28 -2.49
CA ILE A 34 10.55 -2.46 -1.02
C ILE A 34 9.90 -3.79 -0.61
N CYS A 35 8.76 -4.13 -1.21
CA CYS A 35 8.00 -5.34 -0.90
C CYS A 35 7.47 -6.05 -2.17
N PRO A 36 8.37 -6.57 -3.04
CA PRO A 36 8.04 -7.17 -4.33
C PRO A 36 7.09 -8.39 -4.23
N LYS A 37 7.10 -9.05 -3.07
CA LYS A 37 6.21 -10.17 -2.76
C LYS A 37 4.73 -9.79 -2.84
N TYR A 38 4.39 -8.56 -2.45
CA TYR A 38 3.01 -8.10 -2.37
C TYR A 38 2.67 -7.17 -3.53
N PHE A 39 3.57 -6.26 -3.87
CA PHE A 39 3.40 -5.30 -4.96
C PHE A 39 4.37 -5.59 -6.09
N GLN A 40 3.86 -5.82 -7.29
CA GLN A 40 4.69 -6.14 -8.45
C GLN A 40 5.04 -4.88 -9.24
N LYS A 41 4.11 -3.92 -9.30
CA LYS A 41 4.27 -2.68 -10.07
C LYS A 41 3.26 -1.63 -9.60
N ILE A 42 3.62 -0.36 -9.67
CA ILE A 42 2.68 0.76 -9.52
C ILE A 42 3.00 1.77 -10.62
N ASP A 43 2.03 2.04 -11.49
CA ASP A 43 2.15 2.98 -12.61
C ASP A 43 1.38 4.27 -12.32
N LEU A 44 1.97 5.42 -12.61
CA LEU A 44 1.25 6.69 -12.68
C LEU A 44 0.50 6.75 -14.01
N LYS A 45 -0.81 7.01 -13.95
CA LYS A 45 -1.66 7.19 -15.13
C LYS A 45 -1.88 8.67 -15.42
N GLU A 46 -2.13 9.46 -14.38
CA GLU A 46 -2.40 10.89 -14.48
C GLU A 46 -1.82 11.66 -13.28
N GLY A 47 -1.46 12.92 -13.51
CA GLY A 47 -0.92 13.82 -12.48
C GLY A 47 0.57 13.60 -12.19
N GLU A 48 0.97 13.88 -10.94
CA GLU A 48 2.33 13.73 -10.43
C GLU A 48 2.36 12.85 -9.19
N TRP A 49 3.50 12.19 -8.93
CA TRP A 49 3.66 11.35 -7.74
C TRP A 49 3.51 12.18 -6.46
N GLY A 50 2.52 11.82 -5.63
CA GLY A 50 2.21 12.52 -4.39
C GLY A 50 1.48 13.86 -4.59
N GLY A 51 1.08 14.17 -5.82
CA GLY A 51 0.17 15.26 -6.10
C GLY A 51 -1.27 14.88 -5.79
N GLU A 52 -2.07 15.89 -5.40
CA GLU A 52 -3.51 15.75 -5.33
C GLU A 52 -4.09 15.38 -6.70
N ALA A 53 -5.19 14.63 -6.70
CA ALA A 53 -5.84 14.11 -7.91
C ALA A 53 -4.95 13.22 -8.81
N SER A 54 -3.82 12.71 -8.31
CA SER A 54 -3.03 11.72 -9.04
C SER A 54 -3.76 10.38 -9.17
N VAL A 55 -3.68 9.78 -10.36
CA VAL A 55 -4.30 8.49 -10.65
C VAL A 55 -3.21 7.45 -10.83
N THR A 56 -3.26 6.38 -10.03
CA THR A 56 -2.24 5.32 -10.03
C THR A 56 -2.88 3.95 -10.24
N CYS A 57 -2.21 3.09 -11.01
CA CYS A 57 -2.61 1.72 -11.23
C CYS A 57 -1.68 0.78 -10.46
N TRP A 58 -2.26 -0.01 -9.56
CA TRP A 58 -1.51 -0.86 -8.63
C TRP A 58 -1.66 -2.32 -9.02
N TYR A 59 -0.53 -3.00 -9.20
CA TYR A 59 -0.46 -4.42 -9.48
C TYR A 59 0.04 -5.12 -8.20
N PHE A 60 -0.86 -5.85 -7.55
CA PHE A 60 -0.59 -6.51 -6.28
C PHE A 60 -1.22 -7.91 -6.20
N VAL A 61 -0.67 -8.75 -5.30
CA VAL A 61 -1.17 -10.10 -5.01
C VAL A 61 -1.80 -10.11 -3.62
N ILE A 62 -3.11 -10.42 -3.56
CA ILE A 62 -3.79 -10.79 -2.32
C ILE A 62 -3.86 -12.31 -2.26
N GLY A 63 -3.56 -12.89 -1.10
CA GLY A 63 -3.67 -14.34 -0.89
C GLY A 63 -2.33 -15.09 -0.78
N CYS A 64 -1.18 -14.40 -0.68
CA CYS A 64 0.03 -15.04 -0.15
C CYS A 64 -0.06 -15.23 1.38
N MET A 65 -1.17 -15.81 1.84
CA MET A 65 -1.32 -16.37 3.17
C MET A 65 -0.44 -17.62 3.22
N LYS A 66 0.69 -17.55 3.92
CA LYS A 66 1.09 -18.73 4.67
C LYS A 66 0.00 -18.91 5.72
N SER A 67 -0.62 -20.08 5.75
CA SER A 67 -1.59 -20.46 6.78
C SER A 67 -1.09 -20.00 8.15
N PHE A 68 -1.78 -19.03 8.77
CA PHE A 68 -1.57 -18.73 10.17
C PHE A 68 -2.51 -19.64 10.94
N TYR A 69 -2.00 -20.80 11.36
CA TYR A 69 -2.53 -21.49 12.53
C TYR A 69 -2.15 -20.63 13.74
N VAL A 70 -3.14 -20.14 14.48
CA VAL A 70 -2.96 -19.64 15.84
C VAL A 70 -3.56 -20.70 16.76
N VAL A 71 -2.72 -21.32 17.59
CA VAL A 71 -3.11 -22.20 18.69
C VAL A 71 -3.61 -21.34 19.85
#